data_AF-A0A9P3F3U0-F1
#
_entry.id   AF-A0A9P3F3U0-F1
#
_cell.length_a   1.000
_cell.length_b   1.000
_cell.length_c   1.000
_cell.angle_alpha   90.00
_cell.angle_beta   90.00
_cell.angle_gamma   90.00
#
_symmetry.space_group_name_H-M   'P 1'
#
loop_
_entity.id
_entity.type
_entity.pdbx_description
1 polymer ?
#
loop_
_entity_poly.entity_id
_entity_poly.type
_entity_poly.pdbx_seq_one_letter_code
_entity_poly.pdbx_strand_id
1 'polypeptide(L)'
;MTYPPYVKPPEQFQDLPRRKLRSLRKWLGHPALGDVGAVAVMIRELKVQVEDVLSVPLAILPIVISTPHLIALYDEDIHDAFEYLNLPFPEDIHQKRSWAWVRDTGAPLAGYGHFLCSDYRDYEACESEIDAMPLASVISILYTEDAVKVLRTTVKSAHIVLGFWDDEDQWTLGYASRHEEGYWDWLALRLMEWKRKYPGSRMSDRVVLFGESAADKTFRLVVEKVFIQEFGSVPQILGGADEYVVARGAAEFARLSVFGIHR
;
A
#
# COMPACT_ATOMS: atom_id res chain seq x y z
N MET A 1 7.42 8.08 -6.56
CA MET A 1 7.17 9.14 -7.54
C MET A 1 7.79 10.40 -6.95
N THR A 2 8.68 11.05 -7.69
CA THR A 2 9.13 12.40 -7.34
C THR A 2 7.96 13.34 -7.52
N TYR A 3 7.71 14.21 -6.55
CA TYR A 3 6.68 15.22 -6.64
C TYR A 3 7.24 16.42 -7.44
N PRO A 4 6.58 16.91 -8.51
CA PRO A 4 5.26 16.52 -9.04
C PRO A 4 5.31 15.30 -10.00
N PRO A 5 4.18 14.59 -10.22
CA PRO A 5 4.14 13.32 -10.97
C PRO A 5 4.36 13.45 -12.49
N TYR A 6 4.62 14.67 -12.98
CA TYR A 6 4.71 14.96 -14.41
C TYR A 6 6.14 14.81 -14.92
N VAL A 7 6.32 13.90 -15.87
CA VAL A 7 7.59 13.73 -16.59
C VAL A 7 7.71 14.75 -17.72
N LYS A 8 6.59 15.31 -18.21
CA LYS A 8 6.57 16.22 -19.37
C LYS A 8 6.29 17.68 -18.97
N PRO A 9 7.02 18.66 -19.52
CA PRO A 9 6.82 20.09 -19.25
C PRO A 9 5.38 20.63 -19.44
N PRO A 10 4.61 20.23 -20.48
CA PRO A 10 3.25 20.77 -20.70
C PRO A 10 2.28 20.43 -19.56
N GLU A 11 2.44 19.24 -18.97
CA GLU A 11 1.58 18.75 -17.89
C GLU A 11 1.81 19.56 -16.60
N GLN A 12 3.04 20.03 -16.35
CA GLN A 12 3.35 20.91 -15.22
C GLN A 12 2.63 22.26 -15.31
N PHE A 13 2.50 22.83 -16.51
CA PHE A 13 1.77 24.08 -16.72
C PHE A 13 0.26 23.91 -16.53
N GLN A 14 -0.27 22.77 -16.96
CA GLN A 14 -1.69 22.44 -16.76
C GLN A 14 -2.03 22.24 -15.28
N ASP A 15 -1.04 21.90 -14.44
CA ASP A 15 -1.23 21.70 -13.00
C ASP A 15 -1.13 22.98 -12.15
N LEU A 16 -0.60 24.08 -12.71
CA LEU A 16 -0.45 25.36 -11.99
C LEU A 16 -1.77 25.88 -11.37
N PRO A 17 -2.93 25.83 -12.05
CA PRO A 17 -4.19 26.25 -11.46
C PRO A 17 -4.55 25.44 -10.21
N ARG A 18 -4.39 24.10 -10.27
CA ARG A 18 -4.68 23.21 -9.14
C ARG A 18 -3.78 23.53 -7.96
N ARG A 19 -2.47 23.66 -8.18
CA ARG A 19 -1.49 24.00 -7.12
C ARG A 19 -1.75 25.36 -6.48
N LYS A 20 -2.13 26.37 -7.28
CA LYS A 20 -2.49 27.70 -6.77
C LYS A 20 -3.76 27.68 -5.92
N LEU A 21 -4.81 27.00 -6.37
CA LEU A 21 -6.05 26.86 -5.61
C LEU A 21 -5.81 26.11 -4.29
N ARG A 22 -5.01 25.03 -4.34
CA ARG A 22 -4.59 24.25 -3.17
C ARG A 22 -3.87 25.12 -2.14
N SER A 23 -2.89 25.91 -2.58
CA SER A 23 -2.14 26.84 -1.73
C SER A 23 -3.04 27.91 -1.10
N LEU A 24 -3.99 28.45 -1.87
CA LEU A 24 -4.96 29.42 -1.37
C LEU A 24 -5.87 28.81 -0.29
N ARG A 25 -6.36 27.58 -0.48
CA ARG A 25 -7.19 26.89 0.52
C ARG A 25 -6.44 26.64 1.81
N LYS A 26 -5.19 26.17 1.72
CA LYS A 26 -4.31 26.01 2.90
C LYS A 26 -4.13 27.33 3.64
N TRP A 27 -3.87 28.41 2.90
CA TRP A 27 -3.72 29.74 3.49
C TRP A 27 -4.99 30.21 4.22
N LEU A 28 -6.16 29.82 3.74
CA LEU A 28 -7.45 30.05 4.40
C LEU A 28 -7.75 29.07 5.56
N GLY A 29 -6.83 28.16 5.89
CA GLY A 29 -7.03 27.15 6.93
C GLY A 29 -7.98 26.02 6.54
N HIS A 30 -8.24 25.83 5.24
CA HIS A 30 -9.06 24.74 4.72
C HIS A 30 -8.21 23.57 4.20
N PRO A 31 -8.78 22.35 4.16
CA PRO A 31 -8.17 21.24 3.43
C PRO A 31 -7.87 21.64 1.97
N ALA A 32 -6.72 21.18 1.49
CA ALA A 32 -6.20 21.48 0.17
C ALA A 32 -7.19 21.14 -0.96
N LEU A 33 -7.90 20.02 -0.84
CA LEU A 33 -8.96 19.54 -1.72
C LEU A 33 -10.09 18.89 -0.90
N GLY A 34 -11.23 18.61 -1.55
CA GLY A 34 -12.35 17.90 -0.90
C GLY A 34 -11.92 16.52 -0.39
N ASP A 35 -11.19 15.77 -1.22
CA ASP A 35 -10.69 14.42 -0.89
C ASP A 35 -9.65 14.45 0.25
N VAL A 36 -8.77 15.46 0.25
CA VAL A 36 -7.85 15.70 1.39
C VAL A 36 -8.65 15.95 2.67
N GLY A 37 -9.78 16.65 2.58
CA GLY A 37 -10.69 16.84 3.71
C GLY A 37 -11.26 15.52 4.22
N ALA A 38 -11.71 14.63 3.34
CA ALA A 38 -12.20 13.30 3.71
C ALA A 38 -11.11 12.46 4.39
N VAL A 39 -9.91 12.41 3.80
CA VAL A 39 -8.75 11.73 4.39
C VAL A 39 -8.39 12.31 5.76
N ALA A 40 -8.37 13.63 5.89
CA ALA A 40 -8.09 14.28 7.17
C ALA A 40 -9.17 14.03 8.23
N VAL A 41 -10.44 13.90 7.85
CA VAL A 41 -11.51 13.52 8.78
C VAL A 41 -11.29 12.09 9.28
N MET A 42 -11.02 11.13 8.37
CA MET A 42 -10.72 9.75 8.76
C MET A 42 -9.51 9.67 9.69
N ILE A 43 -8.40 10.34 9.35
CA ILE A 43 -7.19 10.36 10.18
C ILE A 43 -7.47 11.02 11.54
N ARG A 44 -8.29 12.07 11.58
CA ARG A 44 -8.68 12.72 12.85
C ARG A 44 -9.47 11.79 13.76
N GLU A 45 -10.42 11.05 13.21
CA GLU A 45 -11.22 10.09 13.98
C GLU A 45 -10.34 8.95 14.53
N LEU A 46 -9.43 8.43 13.71
CA LEU A 46 -8.43 7.45 14.13
C LEU A 46 -7.49 8.02 15.20
N LYS A 47 -7.01 9.26 15.03
CA LYS A 47 -6.17 9.95 16.01
C LYS A 47 -6.84 10.00 17.37
N VAL A 48 -8.09 10.44 17.44
CA VAL A 48 -8.82 10.55 18.72
C VAL A 48 -8.90 9.19 19.42
N GLN A 49 -9.23 8.13 18.69
CA GLN A 49 -9.33 6.78 19.25
C GLN A 49 -7.97 6.25 19.73
N VAL A 50 -6.89 6.51 18.98
CA VAL A 50 -5.56 6.04 19.34
C VAL A 50 -4.97 6.83 20.51
N GLU A 51 -5.15 8.16 20.56
CA GLU A 51 -4.71 8.99 21.69
C GLU A 51 -5.43 8.61 22.98
N ASP A 52 -6.72 8.26 22.90
CA ASP A 52 -7.49 7.75 24.04
C ASP A 52 -6.90 6.42 24.57
N VAL A 53 -6.66 5.47 23.68
CA VAL A 53 -6.12 4.14 24.04
C VAL A 53 -4.68 4.23 24.56
N LEU A 54 -3.81 5.01 23.91
CA LEU A 54 -2.40 5.10 24.28
C LEU A 54 -2.13 6.11 25.41
N SER A 55 -3.09 6.97 25.72
CA SER A 55 -2.95 8.06 26.70
C SER A 55 -1.75 8.98 26.43
N VAL A 56 -1.36 9.12 25.15
CA VAL A 56 -0.29 10.02 24.69
C VAL A 56 -0.71 10.74 23.41
N PRO A 57 -0.29 12.00 23.20
CA PRO A 57 -0.54 12.69 21.95
C PRO A 57 0.17 12.00 20.78
N LEU A 58 -0.53 11.80 19.65
CA LEU A 58 0.09 11.27 18.44
C LEU A 58 1.11 12.25 17.84
N ALA A 59 1.01 13.53 18.16
CA ALA A 59 1.92 14.57 17.67
C ALA A 59 3.40 14.33 18.04
N ILE A 60 3.68 13.47 19.03
CA ILE A 60 5.05 13.15 19.48
C ILE A 60 5.52 11.75 19.06
N LEU A 61 4.70 10.99 18.34
CA LEU A 61 5.01 9.63 17.92
C LEU A 61 5.34 9.58 16.42
N PRO A 62 6.18 8.63 15.99
CA PRO A 62 6.33 8.34 14.57
C PRO A 62 5.02 7.76 14.02
N ILE A 63 4.51 8.33 12.92
CA ILE A 63 3.27 7.89 12.29
C ILE A 63 3.57 7.54 10.82
N VAL A 64 3.12 6.37 10.41
CA VAL A 64 3.14 5.94 9.01
C VAL A 64 1.74 5.48 8.65
N ILE A 65 1.24 5.92 7.50
CA ILE A 65 -0.03 5.46 6.94
C ILE A 65 0.25 4.62 5.71
N SER A 66 -0.30 3.40 5.73
CA SER A 66 -0.45 2.59 4.53
C SER A 66 -1.79 2.89 3.88
N THR A 67 -1.76 3.08 2.57
CA THR A 67 -2.94 3.24 1.75
C THR A 67 -2.93 2.18 0.66
N PRO A 68 -4.10 1.69 0.23
CA PRO A 68 -4.16 1.11 -1.10
C PRO A 68 -3.72 2.17 -2.12
N HIS A 69 -3.13 1.75 -3.22
CA HIS A 69 -2.92 2.65 -4.34
C HIS A 69 -4.30 3.01 -4.91
N LEU A 70 -4.65 4.28 -4.88
CA LEU A 70 -5.93 4.77 -5.39
C LEU A 70 -5.63 5.78 -6.48
N ILE A 71 -6.34 5.66 -7.60
CA ILE A 71 -6.25 6.66 -8.66
C ILE A 71 -6.59 8.02 -8.06
N ALA A 72 -5.73 9.01 -8.34
CA ALA A 72 -5.84 10.38 -7.87
C ALA A 72 -5.67 10.62 -6.35
N LEU A 73 -5.22 9.62 -5.57
CA LEU A 73 -4.70 9.86 -4.22
C LEU A 73 -3.17 10.03 -4.29
N TYR A 74 -2.71 11.28 -4.27
CA TYR A 74 -1.29 11.60 -4.43
C TYR A 74 -0.56 11.65 -3.08
N ASP A 75 0.77 11.48 -3.11
CA ASP A 75 1.62 11.60 -1.91
C ASP A 75 1.43 12.96 -1.21
N GLU A 76 1.21 14.04 -1.98
CA GLU A 76 0.88 15.37 -1.44
C GLU A 76 -0.43 15.42 -0.66
N ASP A 77 -1.41 14.56 -0.99
CA ASP A 77 -2.73 14.56 -0.34
C ASP A 77 -2.62 13.99 1.06
N ILE A 78 -1.79 12.96 1.22
CA ILE A 78 -1.43 12.41 2.51
C ILE A 78 -0.63 13.45 3.31
N HIS A 79 0.39 14.06 2.70
CA HIS A 79 1.19 15.09 3.38
C HIS A 79 0.32 16.26 3.86
N ASP A 80 -0.59 16.75 3.03
CA ASP A 80 -1.47 17.86 3.38
C ASP A 80 -2.49 17.51 4.46
N ALA A 81 -2.96 16.26 4.50
CA ALA A 81 -3.81 15.79 5.57
C ALA A 81 -3.06 15.77 6.91
N PHE A 82 -1.80 15.34 6.92
CA PHE A 82 -0.94 15.40 8.12
C PHE A 82 -0.66 16.82 8.56
N GLU A 83 -0.29 17.71 7.62
CA GLU A 83 -0.06 19.12 7.87
C GLU A 83 -1.31 19.79 8.49
N TYR A 84 -2.49 19.55 7.90
CA TYR A 84 -3.76 20.08 8.39
C TYR A 84 -4.12 19.59 9.80
N LEU A 85 -3.65 18.40 10.20
CA LEU A 85 -3.90 17.81 11.52
C LEU A 85 -2.78 18.03 12.53
N ASN A 86 -1.72 18.77 12.15
CA ASN A 86 -0.49 18.94 12.94
C ASN A 86 0.09 17.59 13.40
N LEU A 87 0.14 16.62 12.48
CA LEU A 87 0.76 15.32 12.73
C LEU A 87 2.19 15.29 12.16
N PRO A 88 3.14 14.65 12.87
CA PRO A 88 4.49 14.47 12.35
C PRO A 88 4.44 13.59 11.12
N PHE A 89 5.13 14.02 10.07
CA PHE A 89 5.29 13.27 8.84
C PHE A 89 6.75 12.84 8.73
N PRO A 90 7.06 11.56 8.45
CA PRO A 90 8.43 11.07 8.42
C PRO A 90 9.17 11.60 7.17
N GLU A 91 9.85 12.75 7.32
CA GLU A 91 10.50 13.47 6.20
C GLU A 91 11.60 12.66 5.50
N ASP A 92 12.39 11.87 6.25
CA ASP A 92 13.51 11.10 5.70
C ASP A 92 13.04 9.96 4.77
N ILE A 93 11.81 9.47 4.94
CA ILE A 93 11.21 8.44 4.07
C ILE A 93 11.12 8.93 2.61
N HIS A 94 11.04 10.25 2.38
CA HIS A 94 10.83 10.83 1.05
C HIS A 94 12.10 11.02 0.23
N GLN A 95 13.26 11.20 0.87
CA GLN A 95 14.45 11.68 0.17
C GLN A 95 15.15 10.59 -0.67
N LYS A 96 14.99 9.31 -0.33
CA LYS A 96 15.67 8.22 -1.04
C LYS A 96 14.74 7.21 -1.72
N ARG A 97 13.49 7.03 -1.27
CA ARG A 97 12.58 5.97 -1.77
C ARG A 97 11.11 6.39 -1.73
N SER A 98 10.51 6.55 -2.92
CA SER A 98 9.07 6.76 -3.19
C SER A 98 8.10 6.17 -2.15
N TRP A 99 7.05 6.88 -1.70
CA TRP A 99 6.01 6.37 -0.77
C TRP A 99 5.30 5.06 -1.21
N ALA A 100 5.52 4.68 -2.47
CA ALA A 100 5.33 3.36 -3.06
C ALA A 100 5.49 2.15 -2.13
N TRP A 101 6.52 2.10 -1.28
CA TRP A 101 6.81 0.90 -0.48
C TRP A 101 5.86 0.72 0.71
N VAL A 102 5.23 1.79 1.19
CA VAL A 102 4.22 1.68 2.26
C VAL A 102 2.89 1.15 1.71
N ARG A 103 2.69 1.16 0.39
CA ARG A 103 1.43 0.77 -0.27
C ARG A 103 1.42 -0.71 -0.64
N ASP A 104 0.22 -1.32 -0.61
CA ASP A 104 -0.27 -2.59 -1.22
C ASP A 104 0.59 -3.87 -1.11
N THR A 105 1.92 -3.78 -1.14
CA THR A 105 2.85 -4.92 -1.07
C THR A 105 3.82 -4.80 0.10
N GLY A 106 4.49 -3.66 0.28
CA GLY A 106 5.55 -3.57 1.29
C GLY A 106 4.99 -3.65 2.72
N ALA A 107 3.92 -2.91 3.03
CA ALA A 107 3.27 -2.98 4.33
C ALA A 107 2.76 -4.40 4.67
N PRO A 108 1.95 -5.10 3.84
CA PRO A 108 1.51 -6.44 4.21
C PRO A 108 2.68 -7.45 4.27
N LEU A 109 3.72 -7.33 3.44
CA LEU A 109 4.93 -8.16 3.59
C LEU A 109 5.61 -7.95 4.94
N ALA A 110 5.82 -6.69 5.33
CA ALA A 110 6.40 -6.34 6.63
C ALA A 110 5.52 -6.82 7.78
N GLY A 111 4.20 -6.69 7.68
CA GLY A 111 3.26 -7.16 8.69
C GLY A 111 3.25 -8.68 8.89
N TYR A 112 3.55 -9.45 7.84
CA TYR A 112 3.79 -10.88 7.94
C TYR A 112 5.24 -11.24 8.33
N GLY A 113 6.11 -10.24 8.58
CA GLY A 113 7.50 -10.44 8.99
C GLY A 113 8.44 -10.86 7.86
N HIS A 114 8.09 -10.56 6.61
CA HIS A 114 8.89 -10.92 5.43
C HIS A 114 9.66 -9.72 4.87
N PHE A 115 10.84 -10.01 4.30
CA PHE A 115 11.68 -9.01 3.63
C PHE A 115 12.09 -7.82 4.52
N LEU A 116 12.32 -8.10 5.80
CA LEU A 116 12.80 -7.17 6.81
C LEU A 116 14.27 -7.48 7.15
N CYS A 117 14.99 -6.45 7.59
CA CYS A 117 16.32 -6.62 8.18
C CYS A 117 16.23 -7.31 9.54
N SER A 118 17.26 -8.07 9.88
CA SER A 118 17.39 -8.71 11.19
C SER A 118 17.79 -7.70 12.28
N ASP A 119 18.77 -6.84 11.99
CA ASP A 119 19.17 -5.73 12.84
C ASP A 119 18.80 -4.40 12.17
N TYR A 120 17.72 -3.80 12.66
CA TYR A 120 17.26 -2.52 12.17
C TYR A 120 17.87 -1.32 12.91
N ARG A 121 18.64 -1.55 13.98
CA ARG A 121 19.29 -0.47 14.73
C ARG A 121 20.63 -0.09 14.10
N ASP A 122 21.22 -1.03 13.35
CA ASP A 122 22.42 -0.81 12.55
C ASP A 122 22.02 -0.58 11.08
N TYR A 123 22.16 0.67 10.63
CA TYR A 123 21.82 1.06 9.26
C TYR A 123 22.68 0.33 8.22
N GLU A 124 23.99 0.25 8.43
CA GLU A 124 24.92 -0.33 7.46
C GLU A 124 24.72 -1.85 7.34
N ALA A 125 24.44 -2.50 8.47
CA ALA A 125 24.07 -3.92 8.48
C ALA A 125 22.76 -4.15 7.73
N CYS A 126 21.72 -3.36 8.02
CA CYS A 126 20.42 -3.47 7.34
C CYS A 126 20.52 -3.18 5.83
N GLU A 127 21.28 -2.17 5.42
CA GLU A 127 21.51 -1.88 4.01
C GLU A 127 22.22 -3.05 3.30
N SER A 128 23.26 -3.60 3.92
CA SER A 128 23.99 -4.76 3.40
C SER A 128 23.10 -6.01 3.30
N GLU A 129 22.26 -6.25 4.30
CA GLU A 129 21.27 -7.34 4.28
C GLU A 129 20.28 -7.16 3.13
N ILE A 130 19.68 -5.97 3.00
CA ILE A 130 18.76 -5.64 1.90
C ILE A 130 19.45 -5.82 0.56
N ASP A 131 20.72 -5.46 0.45
CA ASP A 131 21.45 -5.58 -0.81
C ASP A 131 21.73 -7.01 -1.24
N ALA A 132 21.90 -7.90 -0.25
CA ALA A 132 22.02 -9.33 -0.45
C ALA A 132 20.66 -10.05 -0.63
N MET A 133 19.52 -9.41 -0.33
CA MET A 133 18.20 -10.03 -0.52
C MET A 133 17.94 -10.31 -2.01
N PRO A 134 17.43 -11.50 -2.36
CA PRO A 134 17.06 -11.81 -3.73
C PRO A 134 15.84 -11.00 -4.15
N LEU A 135 15.80 -10.63 -5.43
CA LEU A 135 14.58 -10.10 -6.03
C LEU A 135 13.50 -11.19 -6.05
N ALA A 136 12.29 -10.83 -5.66
CA ALA A 136 11.13 -11.72 -5.67
C ALA A 136 9.94 -11.06 -6.38
N SER A 137 9.25 -11.81 -7.24
CA SER A 137 7.97 -11.43 -7.83
C SER A 137 6.86 -11.68 -6.83
N VAL A 138 6.07 -10.65 -6.51
CA VAL A 138 4.99 -10.70 -5.53
C VAL A 138 3.68 -10.27 -6.17
N ILE A 139 2.63 -11.03 -5.92
CA ILE A 139 1.24 -10.62 -6.19
C ILE A 139 0.59 -10.29 -4.86
N SER A 140 0.21 -9.03 -4.70
CA SER A 140 -0.58 -8.52 -3.58
C SER A 140 -2.05 -8.56 -3.95
N ILE A 141 -2.90 -9.12 -3.08
CA ILE A 141 -4.34 -9.14 -3.26
C ILE A 141 -4.99 -8.52 -2.02
N LEU A 142 -5.53 -7.32 -2.20
CA LEU A 142 -6.42 -6.69 -1.24
C LEU A 142 -7.84 -7.16 -1.54
N TYR A 143 -8.50 -7.73 -0.54
CA TYR A 143 -9.88 -8.16 -0.64
C TYR A 143 -10.71 -7.62 0.52
N THR A 144 -11.62 -6.71 0.18
CA THR A 144 -12.48 -5.97 1.12
C THR A 144 -13.95 -6.32 0.89
N GLU A 145 -14.85 -5.75 1.69
CA GLU A 145 -16.29 -5.84 1.43
C GLU A 145 -16.68 -5.26 0.06
N ASP A 146 -16.02 -4.17 -0.35
CA ASP A 146 -16.41 -3.40 -1.54
C ASP A 146 -15.57 -3.71 -2.79
N ALA A 147 -14.34 -4.21 -2.65
CA ALA A 147 -13.45 -4.34 -3.78
C ALA A 147 -12.50 -5.54 -3.69
N VAL A 148 -12.03 -5.97 -4.85
CA VAL A 148 -10.80 -6.74 -4.98
C VAL A 148 -9.80 -5.94 -5.77
N LYS A 149 -8.56 -5.95 -5.29
CA LYS A 149 -7.46 -5.31 -5.97
C LYS A 149 -6.27 -6.25 -6.03
N VAL A 150 -5.70 -6.38 -7.23
CA VAL A 150 -4.56 -7.25 -7.52
C VAL A 150 -3.43 -6.38 -8.02
N LEU A 151 -2.31 -6.38 -7.30
CA LEU A 151 -1.12 -5.65 -7.68
C LEU A 151 0.04 -6.63 -7.89
N ARG A 152 0.74 -6.51 -9.01
CA ARG A 152 1.97 -7.26 -9.27
C ARG A 152 3.18 -6.35 -9.22
N THR A 153 4.18 -6.77 -8.47
CA THR A 153 5.43 -6.04 -8.34
C THR A 153 6.61 -6.99 -8.13
N THR A 154 7.82 -6.44 -8.22
CA THR A 154 9.05 -7.11 -7.79
C THR A 154 9.52 -6.44 -6.52
N VAL A 155 9.91 -7.19 -5.51
CA VAL A 155 10.46 -6.63 -4.27
C VAL A 155 11.88 -7.09 -4.08
N LYS A 156 12.73 -6.18 -3.57
CA LYS A 156 14.05 -6.55 -3.01
C LYS A 156 13.96 -6.65 -1.49
N SER A 157 13.24 -5.71 -0.88
CA SER A 157 12.86 -5.76 0.53
C SER A 157 11.45 -5.19 0.71
N ALA A 158 10.87 -5.27 1.92
CA ALA A 158 9.61 -4.60 2.22
C ALA A 158 9.71 -3.07 2.07
N HIS A 159 10.93 -2.52 2.09
CA HIS A 159 11.25 -1.10 1.87
C HIS A 159 11.61 -0.75 0.43
N ILE A 160 11.81 -1.76 -0.43
CA ILE A 160 12.22 -1.59 -1.82
C ILE A 160 11.28 -2.39 -2.71
N VAL A 161 10.18 -1.74 -3.09
CA VAL A 161 9.21 -2.22 -4.07
C VAL A 161 9.57 -1.65 -5.44
N LEU A 162 9.88 -2.53 -6.39
CA LEU A 162 10.38 -2.23 -7.73
C LEU A 162 9.26 -2.38 -8.77
N GLY A 163 8.86 -1.25 -9.33
CA GLY A 163 7.87 -1.18 -10.40
C GLY A 163 6.44 -1.45 -9.93
N PHE A 164 5.49 -1.02 -10.75
CA PHE A 164 4.07 -1.28 -10.57
C PHE A 164 3.55 -1.78 -11.90
N TRP A 165 3.07 -3.02 -11.93
CA TRP A 165 2.57 -3.63 -13.15
C TRP A 165 1.13 -4.05 -12.89
N ASP A 166 0.22 -3.36 -13.58
CA ASP A 166 -1.23 -3.47 -13.51
C ASP A 166 -1.83 -3.05 -12.15
N ASP A 167 -2.42 -1.86 -12.19
CA ASP A 167 -3.27 -1.29 -11.14
C ASP A 167 -4.60 -0.98 -11.79
N GLU A 168 -5.52 -1.94 -11.75
CA GLU A 168 -6.90 -1.69 -12.15
C GLU A 168 -7.79 -2.02 -10.96
N ASP A 169 -8.46 -1.01 -10.44
CA ASP A 169 -9.39 -1.20 -9.33
C ASP A 169 -10.72 -1.74 -9.88
N GLN A 170 -11.21 -2.85 -9.32
CA GLN A 170 -12.53 -3.41 -9.64
C GLN A 170 -13.41 -3.37 -8.39
N TRP A 171 -14.15 -2.28 -8.26
CA TRP A 171 -15.08 -1.98 -7.16
C TRP A 171 -16.39 -2.79 -7.22
N THR A 172 -16.50 -3.73 -8.15
CA THR A 172 -17.69 -4.59 -8.33
C THR A 172 -17.47 -6.03 -7.87
N LEU A 173 -16.23 -6.38 -7.50
CA LEU A 173 -15.85 -7.74 -7.09
C LEU A 173 -15.52 -7.82 -5.59
N GLY A 174 -16.06 -6.92 -4.77
CA GLY A 174 -16.00 -7.00 -3.31
C GLY A 174 -16.74 -8.21 -2.73
N TYR A 175 -16.41 -8.55 -1.48
CA TYR A 175 -17.02 -9.68 -0.76
C TYR A 175 -18.53 -9.52 -0.54
N ALA A 176 -19.06 -8.30 -0.50
CA ALA A 176 -20.49 -8.04 -0.38
C ALA A 176 -21.30 -8.67 -1.55
N SER A 177 -20.71 -8.70 -2.75
CA SER A 177 -21.30 -9.26 -3.97
C SER A 177 -21.13 -10.78 -4.13
N ARG A 178 -20.57 -11.49 -3.14
CA ARG A 178 -20.22 -12.93 -3.26
C ARG A 178 -21.38 -13.89 -3.53
N HIS A 179 -22.61 -13.44 -3.27
CA HIS A 179 -23.82 -14.24 -3.48
C HIS A 179 -24.39 -14.09 -4.90
N GLU A 180 -23.82 -13.21 -5.71
CA GLU A 180 -24.21 -13.06 -7.11
C GLU A 180 -23.81 -14.30 -7.92
N GLU A 181 -24.68 -14.70 -8.85
CA GLU A 181 -24.44 -15.85 -9.72
C GLU A 181 -23.19 -15.61 -10.58
N GLY A 182 -22.22 -16.53 -10.54
CA GLY A 182 -20.97 -16.41 -11.29
C GLY A 182 -19.89 -15.54 -10.63
N TYR A 183 -20.14 -14.98 -9.44
CA TYR A 183 -19.18 -14.14 -8.72
C TYR A 183 -17.77 -14.74 -8.65
N TRP A 184 -17.66 -15.99 -8.19
CA TRP A 184 -16.38 -16.66 -8.01
C TRP A 184 -15.65 -16.92 -9.33
N ASP A 185 -16.38 -17.10 -10.43
CA ASP A 185 -15.79 -17.26 -11.76
C ASP A 185 -15.27 -15.92 -12.29
N TRP A 186 -15.99 -14.82 -12.08
CA TRP A 186 -15.50 -13.48 -12.41
C TRP A 186 -14.28 -13.09 -11.58
N LEU A 187 -14.29 -13.42 -10.28
CA LEU A 187 -13.16 -13.22 -9.40
C LEU A 187 -11.94 -14.03 -9.87
N ALA A 188 -12.13 -15.30 -10.22
CA ALA A 188 -11.08 -16.15 -10.77
C ALA A 188 -10.47 -15.56 -12.05
N LEU A 189 -11.30 -15.09 -12.97
CA LEU A 189 -10.86 -14.42 -14.20
C LEU A 189 -10.04 -13.16 -13.88
N ARG A 190 -10.49 -12.36 -12.90
CA ARG A 190 -9.79 -11.13 -12.50
C ARG A 190 -8.42 -11.42 -11.90
N LEU A 191 -8.31 -12.44 -11.03
CA LEU A 191 -7.03 -12.85 -10.42
C LEU A 191 -5.97 -13.25 -11.45
N MET A 192 -6.37 -13.65 -12.66
CA MET A 192 -5.48 -14.08 -13.74
C MET A 192 -5.49 -13.19 -14.98
N GLU A 193 -6.14 -12.02 -14.91
CA GLU A 193 -6.21 -11.10 -16.05
C GLU A 193 -4.83 -10.64 -16.52
N TRP A 194 -3.93 -10.36 -15.58
CA TRP A 194 -2.52 -10.03 -15.85
C TRP A 194 -1.81 -11.13 -16.66
N LYS A 195 -2.10 -12.40 -16.40
CA LYS A 195 -1.50 -13.53 -17.10
C LYS A 195 -2.00 -13.61 -18.53
N ARG A 196 -3.27 -13.29 -18.77
CA ARG A 196 -3.86 -13.17 -20.11
C ARG A 196 -3.26 -12.00 -20.89
N LYS A 197 -3.07 -10.85 -20.23
CA LYS A 197 -2.43 -9.66 -20.80
C LYS A 197 -0.96 -9.90 -21.15
N TYR A 198 -0.27 -10.72 -20.34
CA TYR A 198 1.14 -11.06 -20.53
C TYR A 198 1.39 -12.58 -20.49
N PRO A 199 1.08 -13.32 -21.57
CA PRO A 199 1.12 -14.79 -21.60
C PRO A 199 2.49 -15.41 -21.29
N GLY A 200 3.58 -14.68 -21.50
CA GLY A 200 4.95 -15.13 -21.18
C GLY A 200 5.34 -15.00 -19.70
N SER A 201 4.48 -14.41 -18.86
CA SER A 201 4.81 -14.18 -17.46
C SER A 201 4.93 -15.48 -16.68
N ARG A 202 5.95 -15.55 -15.82
CA ARG A 202 6.20 -16.67 -14.92
C ARG A 202 5.30 -16.59 -13.68
N MET A 203 5.17 -17.71 -12.97
CA MET A 203 4.53 -17.74 -11.66
C MET A 203 5.28 -16.80 -10.71
N SER A 204 4.54 -16.05 -9.89
CA SER A 204 5.14 -15.23 -8.84
C SER A 204 5.70 -16.09 -7.73
N ASP A 205 6.76 -15.64 -7.08
CA ASP A 205 7.36 -16.37 -5.95
C ASP A 205 6.41 -16.42 -4.76
N ARG A 206 5.62 -15.35 -4.59
CA ARG A 206 4.71 -15.17 -3.46
C ARG A 206 3.40 -14.53 -3.86
N VAL A 207 2.35 -14.88 -3.12
CA VAL A 207 1.06 -14.20 -3.12
C VAL A 207 0.80 -13.70 -1.70
N VAL A 208 0.39 -12.46 -1.54
CA VAL A 208 0.12 -11.84 -0.24
C VAL A 208 -1.34 -11.44 -0.19
N LEU A 209 -2.09 -12.03 0.75
CA LEU A 209 -3.51 -11.76 0.95
C LEU A 209 -3.71 -10.84 2.16
N PHE A 210 -4.50 -9.79 1.99
CA PHE A 210 -4.84 -8.84 3.05
C PHE A 210 -6.18 -8.15 2.76
N GLY A 211 -6.70 -7.43 3.76
CA GLY A 211 -8.07 -6.92 3.78
C GLY A 211 -8.98 -7.76 4.66
N GLU A 212 -10.05 -7.16 5.14
CA GLU A 212 -10.99 -7.75 6.10
C GLU A 212 -11.68 -9.02 5.55
N SER A 213 -11.87 -9.10 4.23
CA SER A 213 -12.52 -10.23 3.56
C SER A 213 -11.53 -11.31 3.09
N ALA A 214 -10.21 -11.05 3.16
CA ALA A 214 -9.19 -12.00 2.75
C ALA A 214 -9.16 -13.28 3.59
N ALA A 215 -9.83 -13.30 4.74
CA ALA A 215 -9.96 -14.46 5.61
C ALA A 215 -10.97 -15.50 5.13
N ASP A 216 -11.75 -15.20 4.09
CA ASP A 216 -12.72 -16.13 3.55
C ASP A 216 -12.05 -17.39 2.96
N LYS A 217 -12.56 -18.56 3.36
CA LYS A 217 -12.03 -19.85 2.92
C LYS A 217 -12.29 -20.09 1.44
N THR A 218 -13.44 -19.66 0.94
CA THR A 218 -13.83 -19.85 -0.46
C THR A 218 -12.93 -19.02 -1.36
N PHE A 219 -12.67 -17.77 -0.97
CA PHE A 219 -11.71 -16.89 -1.63
C PHE A 219 -10.33 -17.53 -1.73
N ARG A 220 -9.79 -18.06 -0.62
CA ARG A 220 -8.50 -18.76 -0.64
C ARG A 220 -8.48 -19.94 -1.60
N LEU A 221 -9.54 -20.77 -1.59
CA LEU A 221 -9.66 -21.90 -2.52
C LEU A 221 -9.71 -21.45 -3.98
N VAL A 222 -10.38 -20.32 -4.27
CA VAL A 222 -10.40 -19.74 -5.62
C VAL A 222 -9.01 -19.27 -6.02
N VAL A 223 -8.28 -18.57 -5.16
CA VAL A 223 -6.89 -18.16 -5.40
C VAL A 223 -6.02 -19.38 -5.70
N GLU A 224 -6.04 -20.40 -4.84
CA GLU A 224 -5.24 -21.61 -5.04
C GLU A 224 -5.60 -22.33 -6.35
N LYS A 225 -6.89 -22.46 -6.66
CA LYS A 225 -7.40 -23.08 -7.89
C LYS A 225 -6.88 -22.37 -9.14
N VAL A 226 -6.93 -21.03 -9.20
CA VAL A 226 -6.46 -20.31 -10.39
C VAL A 226 -4.97 -20.46 -10.61
N PHE A 227 -4.15 -20.48 -9.55
CA PHE A 227 -2.72 -20.73 -9.70
C PHE A 227 -2.42 -22.17 -10.15
N ILE A 228 -3.14 -23.17 -9.63
CA ILE A 228 -3.01 -24.56 -10.09
C ILE A 228 -3.37 -24.69 -11.57
N GLN A 229 -4.44 -24.03 -12.02
CA GLN A 229 -4.87 -24.08 -13.43
C GLN A 229 -3.86 -23.42 -14.38
N GLU A 230 -3.30 -22.28 -14.00
CA GLU A 230 -2.40 -21.51 -14.87
C GLU A 230 -0.93 -21.98 -14.81
N PHE A 231 -0.48 -22.52 -13.67
CA PHE A 231 0.93 -22.83 -13.43
C PHE A 231 1.21 -24.27 -12.98
N GLY A 232 0.17 -25.08 -12.72
CA GLY A 232 0.31 -26.45 -12.23
C GLY A 232 0.70 -26.58 -10.76
N SER A 233 0.87 -25.47 -10.04
CA SER A 233 1.25 -25.43 -8.62
C SER A 233 0.78 -24.12 -7.97
N VAL A 234 0.78 -24.09 -6.63
CA VAL A 234 0.45 -22.88 -5.86
C VAL A 234 1.76 -22.22 -5.38
N PRO A 235 1.94 -20.90 -5.56
CA PRO A 235 3.07 -20.18 -4.98
C PRO A 235 2.96 -20.10 -3.45
N GLN A 236 3.96 -19.57 -2.76
CA GLN A 236 3.82 -19.35 -1.33
C GLN A 236 2.76 -18.26 -1.06
N ILE A 237 1.62 -18.66 -0.50
CA ILE A 237 0.55 -17.74 -0.09
C ILE A 237 0.79 -17.31 1.36
N LEU A 238 1.01 -16.01 1.56
CA LEU A 238 1.09 -15.36 2.85
C LEU A 238 -0.29 -14.78 3.20
N GLY A 239 -0.78 -15.09 4.40
CA GLY A 239 -1.96 -14.44 4.94
C GLY A 239 -3.30 -15.15 4.78
N GLY A 240 -4.36 -14.34 4.87
CA GLY A 240 -5.76 -14.77 4.83
C GLY A 240 -6.39 -15.03 6.20
N ALA A 241 -6.01 -14.28 7.23
CA ALA A 241 -6.69 -14.30 8.54
C ALA A 241 -6.49 -13.03 9.38
N ASP A 242 -5.61 -12.11 8.97
CA ASP A 242 -5.18 -10.96 9.76
C ASP A 242 -5.57 -9.65 9.06
N GLU A 243 -6.69 -9.07 9.49
CA GLU A 243 -7.20 -7.81 8.96
C GLU A 243 -6.26 -6.62 9.24
N TYR A 244 -5.44 -6.71 10.29
CA TYR A 244 -4.56 -5.63 10.72
C TYR A 244 -3.11 -5.80 10.24
N VAL A 245 -2.82 -6.78 9.37
CA VAL A 245 -1.46 -7.03 8.90
C VAL A 245 -0.81 -5.80 8.27
N VAL A 246 -1.58 -5.02 7.52
CA VAL A 246 -1.11 -3.81 6.86
C VAL A 246 -0.75 -2.74 7.89
N ALA A 247 -1.57 -2.57 8.93
CA ALA A 247 -1.28 -1.65 10.03
C ALA A 247 -0.04 -2.08 10.81
N ARG A 248 0.16 -3.39 11.03
CA ARG A 248 1.38 -3.93 11.65
C ARG A 248 2.62 -3.60 10.81
N GLY A 249 2.55 -3.78 9.49
CA GLY A 249 3.65 -3.41 8.60
C GLY A 249 3.93 -1.91 8.56
N ALA A 250 2.90 -1.07 8.60
CA ALA A 250 3.07 0.37 8.72
C ALA A 250 3.74 0.74 10.06
N ALA A 251 3.38 0.06 11.15
CA ALA A 251 4.04 0.24 12.46
C ALA A 251 5.51 -0.19 12.42
N GLU A 252 5.84 -1.26 11.68
CA GLU A 252 7.25 -1.62 11.43
C GLU A 252 8.00 -0.48 10.76
N PHE A 253 7.40 0.17 9.74
CA PHE A 253 8.02 1.31 9.07
C PHE A 253 8.14 2.54 9.98
N ALA A 254 7.13 2.81 10.81
CA ALA A 254 7.17 3.87 11.81
C ALA A 254 8.26 3.61 12.86
N ARG A 255 8.51 2.35 13.22
CA ARG A 255 9.61 1.98 14.13
C ARG A 255 10.97 2.34 13.52
N LEU A 256 11.17 2.12 12.23
CA LEU A 256 12.45 2.37 11.55
C LEU A 256 12.74 3.86 11.34
N SER A 257 11.71 4.69 11.17
CA SER A 257 11.90 6.14 11.02
C SER A 257 12.53 6.78 12.26
N VAL A 258 12.38 6.17 13.44
CA VAL A 258 13.04 6.59 14.68
C VAL A 258 14.56 6.37 14.63
N PHE A 259 15.03 5.34 13.93
CA PHE A 259 16.44 4.93 13.92
C PHE A 259 17.23 5.47 12.72
N GLY A 260 16.60 6.24 11.84
CA GLY A 260 17.30 6.96 10.78
C GLY A 260 17.84 6.07 9.66
N ILE A 261 17.21 4.92 9.37
CA ILE A 261 17.54 4.05 8.20
C ILE A 261 17.27 4.77 6.85
N HIS A 262 16.82 6.03 6.91
CA HIS A 262 16.60 6.87 5.74
C HIS A 262 17.45 8.15 5.74
N ARG A 263 18.39 8.32 6.68
CA ARG A 263 19.41 9.38 6.63
C ARG A 263 20.37 9.17 5.45
#